data_AF-A0A8T5U679-F1
#
_entry.id   AF-A0A8T5U679-F1
#
_cell.length_a   1.000
_cell.length_b   1.000
_cell.length_c   1.000
_cell.angle_alpha   90.00
_cell.angle_beta   90.00
_cell.angle_gamma   90.00
#
_symmetry.space_group_name_H-M   'P 1'
#
loop_
_entity.id
_entity.type
_entity.pdbx_description
1 polymer ?
#
loop_
_entity_poly.entity_id
_entity_poly.type
_entity_poly.pdbx_seq_one_letter_code
_entity_poly.pdbx_strand_id
1 'polypeptide(L)'
;MREEDLIRLLAGIGGAITLIETILSINERNVDASKVILIITSIILAVIVLLSVIRPGNPVPMNWLLFVGLGIVIIIFSSLAGGILILVAGFIGYTER
;
A
#
# COMPACT_ATOMS: atom_id res chain seq x y z
N MET A 1 -9.16 -10.14 -18.42
CA MET A 1 -8.69 -10.26 -17.01
C MET A 1 -9.91 -10.09 -16.14
N ARG A 2 -10.10 -10.90 -15.10
CA ARG A 2 -11.19 -10.66 -14.14
C ARG A 2 -10.84 -9.40 -13.34
N GLU A 3 -11.82 -8.60 -12.96
CA GLU A 3 -11.56 -7.32 -12.28
C GLU A 3 -10.83 -7.52 -10.94
N GLU A 4 -11.07 -8.66 -10.27
CA GLU A 4 -10.31 -9.11 -9.10
C GLU A 4 -8.79 -9.24 -9.37
N ASP A 5 -8.40 -9.66 -10.59
CA ASP A 5 -6.99 -9.71 -11.01
C ASP A 5 -6.42 -8.30 -11.15
N LEU A 6 -7.25 -7.34 -11.57
CA LEU A 6 -6.86 -5.94 -11.77
C LEU A 6 -6.69 -5.22 -10.42
N ILE A 7 -7.59 -5.47 -9.45
CA ILE A 7 -7.45 -4.99 -8.06
C ILE A 7 -6.16 -5.55 -7.44
N ARG A 8 -5.91 -6.87 -7.57
CA ARG A 8 -4.67 -7.48 -7.08
C ARG A 8 -3.43 -6.88 -7.72
N LEU A 9 -3.45 -6.66 -9.02
CA LEU A 9 -2.31 -6.12 -9.75
C LEU A 9 -2.03 -4.68 -9.31
N LEU A 10 -3.05 -3.83 -9.22
CA LEU A 10 -2.90 -2.44 -8.80
C LEU A 10 -2.45 -2.31 -7.34
N ALA A 11 -3.10 -3.03 -6.42
CA ALA A 11 -2.73 -3.02 -5.01
C ALA A 11 -1.34 -3.64 -4.79
N GLY A 12 -1.00 -4.70 -5.55
CA GLY A 12 0.30 -5.36 -5.49
C GLY A 12 1.43 -4.45 -5.96
N ILE A 13 1.26 -3.80 -7.11
CA ILE A 13 2.22 -2.84 -7.64
C ILE A 13 2.33 -1.63 -6.71
N GLY A 14 1.19 -1.12 -6.21
CA GLY A 14 1.18 0.00 -5.27
C GLY A 14 1.91 -0.29 -3.96
N GLY A 15 1.71 -1.49 -3.39
CA GLY A 15 2.44 -1.96 -2.21
C GLY A 15 3.95 -2.10 -2.47
N ALA A 16 4.33 -2.66 -3.63
CA ALA A 16 5.73 -2.80 -4.01
C ALA A 16 6.43 -1.44 -4.21
N ILE A 17 5.79 -0.49 -4.89
CA ILE A 17 6.31 0.87 -5.08
C ILE A 17 6.48 1.56 -3.73
N THR A 18 5.51 1.42 -2.83
CA THR A 18 5.58 1.98 -1.48
C THR A 18 6.83 1.47 -0.75
N LEU A 19 7.14 0.16 -0.83
CA LEU A 19 8.37 -0.39 -0.25
C LEU A 19 9.63 0.19 -0.88
N ILE A 20 9.67 0.31 -2.21
CA ILE A 20 10.84 0.85 -2.92
C ILE A 20 11.10 2.30 -2.50
N GLU A 21 10.08 3.15 -2.49
CA GLU A 21 10.21 4.56 -2.07
C GLU A 21 10.68 4.66 -0.62
N THR A 22 10.17 3.82 0.27
CA THR A 22 10.59 3.78 1.67
C THR A 22 12.05 3.36 1.83
N ILE A 23 12.51 2.36 1.06
CA ILE A 23 13.93 1.95 1.04
C ILE A 23 14.83 3.06 0.49
N LEU A 24 14.41 3.75 -0.56
CA LEU A 24 15.14 4.88 -1.12
C LEU A 24 15.25 6.03 -0.12
N SER A 25 14.18 6.30 0.64
CA SER A 25 14.17 7.32 1.70
C SER A 25 15.13 7.01 2.86
N ILE A 26 15.35 5.72 3.18
CA ILE A 26 16.34 5.29 4.18
C ILE A 26 17.79 5.63 3.74
N ASN A 27 18.06 5.61 2.44
CA ASN A 27 19.41 5.78 1.91
C ASN A 27 19.89 7.26 1.93
N GLU A 28 19.00 8.20 2.24
CA GLU A 28 19.38 9.60 2.46
C GLU A 28 20.09 9.72 3.81
N ARG A 29 21.36 10.17 3.80
CA ARG A 29 22.33 10.15 4.92
C ARG A 29 21.92 10.85 6.23
N ASN A 30 20.72 11.42 6.36
CA ASN A 30 20.22 12.09 7.56
C ASN A 30 18.86 11.51 8.01
N VAL A 31 18.93 10.35 8.67
CA VAL A 31 17.77 9.69 9.28
C VAL A 31 17.68 10.09 10.76
N ASP A 32 16.85 11.10 11.07
CA ASP A 32 16.46 11.45 12.44
C ASP A 32 15.52 10.41 13.04
N ALA A 33 15.43 10.35 14.39
CA ALA A 33 14.57 9.42 15.10
C ALA A 33 13.08 9.50 14.68
N SER A 34 12.59 10.69 14.31
CA SER A 34 11.23 10.89 13.78
C SER A 34 11.03 10.23 12.41
N LYS A 35 12.06 10.22 11.56
CA LYS A 35 12.02 9.55 10.25
C LYS A 35 12.02 8.03 10.40
N VAL A 36 12.71 7.49 11.39
CA VAL A 36 12.72 6.04 11.67
C VAL A 36 11.31 5.51 11.94
N ILE A 37 10.50 6.23 12.72
CA ILE A 37 9.12 5.85 13.03
C ILE A 37 8.25 5.85 11.75
N LEU A 38 8.42 6.85 10.89
CA LEU A 38 7.71 6.94 9.60
C LEU A 38 8.09 5.78 8.67
N ILE A 39 9.38 5.46 8.59
CA ILE A 39 9.91 4.34 7.79
C ILE A 39 9.30 3.02 8.26
N ILE A 40 9.34 2.73 9.57
CA ILE A 40 8.80 1.49 10.13
C ILE A 40 7.30 1.39 9.84
N THR A 41 6.57 2.48 10.05
CA THR A 41 5.13 2.54 9.81
C THR A 41 4.80 2.28 8.33
N SER A 42 5.55 2.88 7.42
CA SER A 42 5.39 2.65 5.98
C SER A 42 5.65 1.20 5.58
N ILE A 43 6.72 0.59 6.10
CA ILE A 43 7.02 -0.83 5.83
C ILE A 43 5.86 -1.70 6.29
N ILE A 44 5.33 -1.47 7.49
CA ILE A 44 4.17 -2.22 8.02
C ILE A 44 2.96 -2.06 7.10
N LEU A 45 2.64 -0.83 6.69
CA LEU A 45 1.49 -0.56 5.81
C LEU A 45 1.64 -1.27 4.45
N ALA A 46 2.83 -1.19 3.84
CA ALA A 46 3.09 -1.83 2.57
C ALA A 46 3.04 -3.37 2.66
N VAL A 47 3.54 -3.95 3.76
CA VAL A 47 3.42 -5.39 4.03
C VAL A 47 1.96 -5.81 4.19
N ILE A 48 1.13 -5.03 4.89
CA ILE A 48 -0.31 -5.32 5.03
C ILE A 48 -0.99 -5.36 3.66
N VAL A 49 -0.70 -4.38 2.80
CA VAL A 49 -1.24 -4.32 1.43
C VAL A 49 -0.81 -5.55 0.62
N LEU A 50 0.49 -5.89 0.64
CA LEU A 50 1.01 -7.05 -0.08
C LEU A 50 0.44 -8.37 0.44
N LEU A 51 0.26 -8.52 1.76
CA LEU A 51 -0.36 -9.70 2.35
C LEU A 51 -1.82 -9.86 1.89
N SER A 52 -2.56 -8.75 1.81
CA SER A 52 -3.94 -8.74 1.29
C SER A 52 -4.01 -9.21 -0.17
N VAL A 53 -2.98 -8.89 -0.98
CA VAL A 53 -2.90 -9.28 -2.40
C VAL A 53 -2.44 -10.72 -2.59
N ILE A 54 -1.42 -11.17 -1.85
CA ILE A 54 -0.80 -12.50 -2.02
C ILE A 54 -1.67 -13.62 -1.43
N ARG A 55 -2.31 -13.38 -0.27
CA ARG A 55 -3.20 -14.32 0.40
C ARG A 55 -4.48 -13.62 0.87
N PRO A 56 -5.39 -13.29 -0.06
CA PRO A 56 -6.63 -12.64 0.32
C PRO A 56 -7.46 -13.55 1.23
N GLY A 57 -7.85 -13.03 2.39
CA GLY A 57 -8.67 -13.72 3.38
C GLY A 57 -7.89 -14.42 4.50
N ASN A 58 -6.54 -14.47 4.45
CA ASN A 58 -5.73 -14.96 5.57
C ASN A 58 -4.28 -14.43 5.49
N PRO A 59 -3.83 -13.45 6.32
CA PRO A 59 -4.49 -12.83 7.48
C PRO A 59 -5.30 -11.56 7.18
N VAL A 60 -5.22 -11.01 5.96
CA VAL A 60 -5.86 -9.73 5.59
C VAL A 60 -6.85 -9.95 4.44
N PRO A 61 -8.13 -9.55 4.58
CA PRO A 61 -9.10 -9.65 3.49
C PRO A 61 -8.82 -8.60 2.41
N MET A 62 -9.17 -8.93 1.17
CA MET A 62 -9.11 -8.00 0.05
C MET A 62 -10.38 -7.13 0.03
N ASN A 63 -10.44 -6.18 0.97
CA ASN A 63 -11.60 -5.32 1.16
C ASN A 63 -11.32 -3.91 0.61
N TRP A 64 -12.23 -3.40 -0.21
CA TRP A 64 -12.13 -2.07 -0.81
C TRP A 64 -11.91 -0.97 0.24
N LEU A 65 -12.62 -1.04 1.38
CA LEU A 65 -12.52 -0.06 2.45
C LEU A 65 -11.11 -0.02 3.06
N LEU A 66 -10.46 -1.20 3.12
CA LEU A 66 -9.12 -1.36 3.65
C LEU A 66 -8.10 -0.72 2.69
N PHE A 67 -8.23 -0.94 1.38
CA PHE A 67 -7.37 -0.30 0.38
C PHE A 67 -7.58 1.21 0.28
N VAL A 68 -8.81 1.71 0.34
CA VAL A 68 -9.07 3.15 0.37
C VAL A 68 -8.45 3.79 1.61
N GLY A 69 -8.68 3.21 2.80
CA GLY A 69 -8.13 3.71 4.04
C GLY A 69 -6.60 3.68 4.07
N LEU A 70 -5.99 2.54 3.73
CA LEU A 70 -4.53 2.41 3.67
C LEU A 70 -3.91 3.30 2.61
N GLY A 71 -4.53 3.42 1.43
CA GLY A 71 -4.04 4.29 0.36
C GLY A 71 -3.96 5.75 0.81
N ILE A 72 -4.98 6.27 1.50
CA ILE A 72 -4.96 7.63 2.06
C ILE A 72 -3.81 7.79 3.07
N VAL A 73 -3.66 6.84 4.00
CA VAL A 73 -2.59 6.89 5.00
C VAL A 73 -1.22 6.84 4.34
N ILE A 74 -1.03 5.98 3.34
CA ILE A 74 0.23 5.86 2.60
C ILE A 74 0.56 7.15 1.84
N ILE A 75 -0.43 7.81 1.21
CA ILE A 75 -0.22 9.10 0.53
C ILE A 75 0.26 10.17 1.52
N ILE A 76 -0.38 10.26 2.69
CA ILE A 76 -0.07 11.32 3.67
C ILE A 76 1.33 11.14 4.27
N PHE A 77 1.72 9.89 4.55
CA PHE A 77 2.88 9.61 5.40
C PHE A 77 4.09 9.00 4.68
N SER A 78 3.94 8.50 3.45
CA SER A 78 5.00 7.70 2.83
C SER A 78 5.18 7.87 1.33
N SER A 79 4.19 7.44 0.53
CA SER A 79 4.36 7.22 -0.90
C SER A 79 3.14 7.73 -1.65
N LEU A 80 3.33 8.77 -2.46
CA LEU A 80 2.26 9.34 -3.26
C LEU A 80 1.88 8.38 -4.40
N ALA A 81 2.88 7.87 -5.14
CA ALA A 81 2.63 6.97 -6.28
C ALA A 81 2.06 5.62 -5.82
N GLY A 82 2.67 5.00 -4.81
CA GLY A 82 2.19 3.72 -4.26
C GLY A 82 0.79 3.86 -3.63
N GLY A 83 0.57 4.93 -2.86
CA GLY A 83 -0.72 5.20 -2.24
C GLY A 83 -1.85 5.47 -3.24
N ILE A 84 -1.60 6.19 -4.34
CA ILE A 84 -2.59 6.41 -5.40
C ILE A 84 -3.02 5.08 -6.03
N LEU A 85 -2.07 4.19 -6.36
CA LEU A 85 -2.40 2.90 -6.97
C LEU A 85 -3.25 2.02 -6.04
N ILE A 86 -2.94 2.01 -4.75
CA ILE A 86 -3.72 1.30 -3.73
C ILE A 86 -5.13 1.92 -3.60
N LEU A 87 -5.23 3.25 -3.66
CA LEU A 87 -6.52 3.95 -3.65
C LEU A 87 -7.37 3.62 -4.87
N VAL A 88 -6.79 3.60 -6.07
CA VAL A 88 -7.48 3.21 -7.30
C VAL A 88 -7.96 1.76 -7.21
N ALA A 89 -7.12 0.85 -6.69
CA ALA A 89 -7.53 -0.53 -6.43
C ALA A 89 -8.72 -0.61 -5.47
N GLY A 90 -8.73 0.23 -4.43
CA GLY A 90 -9.86 0.36 -3.50
C GLY A 90 -11.13 0.90 -4.14
N PHE A 91 -11.03 1.93 -5.00
CA PHE A 91 -12.18 2.48 -5.71
C PHE A 91 -12.81 1.48 -6.69
N ILE A 92 -11.99 0.72 -7.42
CA ILE A 92 -12.47 -0.33 -8.33
C ILE A 92 -13.22 -1.40 -7.53
N GLY A 93 -12.67 -1.85 -6.40
CA GLY A 93 -13.35 -2.79 -5.52
C GLY A 93 -14.62 -2.24 -4.84
N TYR A 94 -14.78 -0.91 -4.75
CA TYR A 94 -16.02 -0.28 -4.27
C TYR A 94 -17.10 -0.28 -5.35
N THR A 95 -16.74 0.04 -6.59
CA THR A 95 -17.68 0.10 -7.72
C THR A 95 -18.25 -1.26 -8.13
N GLU A 96 -17.65 -2.34 -7.66
CA GLU A 96 -18.06 -3.73 -7.95
C GLU A 96 -18.97 -4.35 -6.88
N ARG A 97 -19.33 -3.61 -5.83
CA ARG A 97 -20.37 -4.00 -4.86
C ARG A 97 -21.74 -3.44 -5.23
#